data_AF-A0A0H1B9U7-F1
#
_entry.id   AF-A0A0H1B9U7-F1
#
_cell.length_a   1.000
_cell.length_b   1.000
_cell.length_c   1.000
_cell.angle_alpha   90.00
_cell.angle_beta   90.00
_cell.angle_gamma   90.00
#
_symmetry.space_group_name_H-M   'P 1'
#
loop_
_entity.id
_entity.type
_entity.pdbx_description
1 polymer ?
#
loop_
_entity_poly.entity_id
_entity_poly.type
_entity_poly.pdbx_seq_one_letter_code
_entity_poly.pdbx_strand_id
1 'polypeptide(L)'
;MRLRQILDENPSRISSSLVITGHSAGGAIASLLYMHMLSETLKSDLIRMRDYFKRVHCITFGAPPVSLLPLQKPVGPGRDRFQKWLFFSFVNEGDPVPRADKAYVRSLVDLYISPAPPLPRSPSAVPGEKESSATARKSTSTSLQQRLYRLGGRKPTSDNNSKSNKSNNRKSDLDETHDPMPTVVWKTPPSSLCAAGNLILLRGGDREKQRNHMLDGGHAEAFLLKDDDLRDVVFGDPMMHVMELYEQRIEILATDAVTARFSLR
;
A
#
# COMPACT_ATOMS: atom_id res chain seq x y z
N MET A 1 -5.91 -6.00 -33.33
CA MET A 1 -6.23 -5.15 -34.49
C MET A 1 -5.76 -3.69 -34.33
N ARG A 2 -6.07 -2.97 -33.24
CA ARG A 2 -5.71 -1.55 -33.13
C ARG A 2 -4.21 -1.23 -33.14
N LEU A 3 -3.39 -1.96 -32.38
CA LEU A 3 -1.93 -1.70 -32.33
C LEU A 3 -1.26 -1.95 -33.69
N ARG A 4 -1.75 -2.93 -34.47
CA ARG A 4 -1.28 -3.19 -35.84
C ARG A 4 -1.64 -2.04 -36.75
N GLN A 5 -2.89 -1.57 -36.68
CA GLN A 5 -3.32 -0.39 -37.42
C GLN A 5 -2.47 0.85 -37.11
N ILE A 6 -2.10 1.09 -35.84
CA ILE A 6 -1.22 2.22 -35.45
C ILE A 6 0.18 2.10 -36.07
N LEU A 7 0.70 0.87 -36.19
CA LEU A 7 1.99 0.62 -36.85
C LEU A 7 1.87 0.78 -38.37
N ASP A 8 0.76 0.34 -38.96
CA ASP A 8 0.48 0.50 -40.39
C ASP A 8 0.28 1.98 -40.75
N GLU A 9 -0.37 2.76 -39.88
CA GLU A 9 -0.57 4.22 -40.02
C GLU A 9 0.76 4.99 -39.96
N ASN A 10 1.72 4.53 -39.13
CA ASN A 10 3.05 5.15 -39.05
C ASN A 10 4.14 4.11 -38.72
N PRO A 11 4.80 3.55 -39.75
CA PRO A 11 5.84 2.54 -39.57
C PRO A 11 7.06 3.02 -38.78
N SER A 12 7.32 4.33 -38.67
CA SER A 12 8.44 4.85 -37.87
C SER A 12 8.30 4.50 -36.38
N ARG A 13 7.06 4.21 -35.90
CA ARG A 13 6.77 3.82 -34.51
C ARG A 13 7.38 2.47 -34.11
N ILE A 14 7.82 1.65 -35.08
CA ILE A 14 8.57 0.40 -34.85
C ILE A 14 9.90 0.68 -34.13
N SER A 15 10.48 1.86 -34.34
CA SER A 15 11.73 2.29 -33.66
C SER A 15 11.53 2.65 -32.18
N SER A 16 10.28 2.89 -31.75
CA SER A 16 9.92 3.23 -30.38
C SER A 16 9.89 2.00 -29.46
N SER A 17 9.86 2.25 -28.15
CA SER A 17 9.59 1.21 -27.15
C SER A 17 8.10 1.13 -26.87
N LEU A 18 7.54 -0.08 -26.76
CA LEU A 18 6.15 -0.30 -26.35
C LEU A 18 6.09 -0.34 -24.82
N VAL A 19 5.17 0.41 -24.22
CA VAL A 19 4.89 0.35 -22.78
C VAL A 19 3.47 -0.16 -22.59
N ILE A 20 3.33 -1.24 -21.82
CA ILE A 20 2.06 -1.78 -21.36
C ILE A 20 1.90 -1.39 -19.90
N THR A 21 0.84 -0.68 -19.57
CA THR A 21 0.63 -0.17 -18.22
C THR A 21 -0.82 -0.33 -17.78
N GLY A 22 -1.03 -0.27 -16.48
CA GLY A 22 -2.34 -0.30 -15.86
C GLY A 22 -2.25 -0.13 -14.35
N HIS A 23 -3.30 0.48 -13.81
CA HIS A 23 -3.54 0.59 -12.38
C HIS A 23 -4.57 -0.46 -11.93
N SER A 24 -4.44 -0.96 -10.70
CA SER A 24 -5.41 -1.87 -10.10
C SER A 24 -5.67 -3.11 -10.97
N ALA A 25 -6.94 -3.45 -11.23
CA ALA A 25 -7.33 -4.51 -12.15
C ALA A 25 -6.72 -4.37 -13.56
N GLY A 26 -6.55 -3.14 -14.06
CA GLY A 26 -5.88 -2.90 -15.33
C GLY A 26 -4.41 -3.31 -15.31
N GLY A 27 -3.73 -3.15 -14.18
CA GLY A 27 -2.35 -3.60 -13.97
C GLY A 27 -2.22 -5.13 -13.97
N ALA A 28 -3.19 -5.83 -13.39
CA ALA A 28 -3.27 -7.29 -13.47
C ALA A 28 -3.40 -7.78 -14.93
N ILE A 29 -4.31 -7.18 -15.71
CA ILE A 29 -4.47 -7.49 -17.12
C ILE A 29 -3.23 -7.14 -17.94
N ALA A 30 -2.62 -5.98 -17.69
CA ALA A 30 -1.36 -5.56 -18.33
C ALA A 30 -0.23 -6.58 -18.11
N SER A 31 -0.10 -7.10 -16.89
CA SER A 31 0.90 -8.09 -16.52
C SER A 31 0.68 -9.42 -17.26
N LEU A 32 -0.57 -9.90 -17.30
CA LEU A 32 -0.92 -11.13 -18.04
C LEU A 32 -0.69 -10.98 -19.54
N LEU A 33 -1.07 -9.83 -20.11
CA LEU A 33 -0.84 -9.51 -21.51
C LEU A 33 0.66 -9.48 -21.85
N TYR A 34 1.47 -8.88 -20.99
CA TYR A 34 2.92 -8.83 -21.14
C TYR A 34 3.55 -10.23 -21.06
N MET A 35 3.12 -11.07 -20.10
CA MET A 35 3.56 -12.46 -20.03
C MET A 35 3.15 -13.28 -21.25
N HIS A 36 1.94 -13.06 -21.78
CA HIS A 36 1.51 -13.69 -23.02
C HIS A 36 2.43 -13.31 -24.20
N MET A 37 2.84 -12.03 -24.30
CA MET A 37 3.82 -11.60 -25.30
C MET A 37 5.18 -12.28 -25.12
N LEU A 38 5.61 -12.51 -23.88
CA LEU A 38 6.89 -13.17 -23.59
C LEU A 38 6.84 -14.70 -23.71
N SER A 39 5.67 -15.30 -23.88
CA SER A 39 5.54 -16.75 -23.97
C SER A 39 6.31 -17.33 -25.16
N GLU A 40 7.05 -18.40 -24.90
CA GLU A 40 7.76 -19.18 -25.92
C GLU A 40 7.00 -20.45 -26.32
N THR A 41 6.00 -20.85 -25.54
CA THR A 41 5.20 -22.06 -25.78
C THR A 41 3.97 -21.78 -26.65
N LEU A 42 3.51 -20.53 -26.69
CA LEU A 42 2.31 -20.12 -27.41
C LEU A 42 2.65 -19.49 -28.76
N LYS A 43 1.73 -19.62 -29.71
CA LYS A 43 1.76 -18.90 -31.00
C LYS A 43 0.52 -18.02 -31.08
N SER A 44 0.71 -16.71 -31.19
CA SER A 44 -0.40 -15.77 -31.35
C SER A 44 0.07 -14.52 -32.09
N ASP A 45 -0.88 -13.75 -32.63
CA ASP A 45 -0.58 -12.48 -33.29
C ASP A 45 0.09 -11.49 -32.34
N LEU A 46 -0.27 -11.50 -31.06
CA LEU A 46 0.34 -10.63 -30.06
C LEU A 46 1.84 -10.94 -29.86
N ILE A 47 2.20 -12.23 -29.89
CA ILE A 47 3.61 -12.68 -29.82
C ILE A 47 4.37 -12.29 -31.09
N ARG A 48 3.73 -12.33 -32.27
CA ARG A 48 4.35 -11.81 -33.51
C ARG A 48 4.57 -10.30 -33.43
N MET A 49 3.58 -9.58 -32.89
CA MET A 49 3.63 -8.13 -32.78
C MET A 49 4.75 -7.63 -31.87
N ARG A 50 5.06 -8.39 -30.83
CA ARG A 50 6.22 -8.15 -29.96
C ARG A 50 7.50 -7.91 -30.77
N ASP A 51 7.71 -8.68 -31.84
CA ASP A 51 8.97 -8.68 -32.58
C ASP A 51 9.15 -7.43 -33.47
N TYR A 52 8.11 -6.60 -33.62
CA TYR A 52 8.24 -5.28 -34.25
C TYR A 52 8.87 -4.24 -33.32
N PHE A 53 8.87 -4.44 -32.00
CA PHE A 53 9.39 -3.45 -31.07
C PHE A 53 10.79 -3.85 -30.58
N LYS A 54 11.70 -2.87 -30.56
CA LYS A 54 13.05 -3.09 -29.99
C LYS A 54 12.99 -3.46 -28.51
N ARG A 55 12.03 -2.89 -27.77
CA ARG A 55 11.76 -3.16 -26.36
C ARG A 55 10.28 -3.09 -26.08
N VAL A 56 9.82 -4.01 -25.22
CA VAL A 56 8.49 -3.98 -24.62
C VAL A 56 8.65 -3.93 -23.10
N HIS A 57 8.07 -2.92 -22.48
CA HIS A 57 8.08 -2.71 -21.04
C HIS A 57 6.69 -2.95 -20.47
N CYS A 58 6.61 -3.44 -19.23
CA CYS A 58 5.39 -3.48 -18.46
C CYS A 58 5.60 -2.81 -17.11
N ILE A 59 4.78 -1.81 -16.82
CA ILE A 59 4.86 -1.01 -15.58
C ILE A 59 3.44 -0.95 -15.02
N THR A 60 3.23 -1.42 -13.79
CA THR A 60 1.90 -1.48 -13.18
C THR A 60 1.87 -0.81 -11.81
N PHE A 61 0.69 -0.41 -11.37
CA PHE A 61 0.49 0.33 -10.11
C PHE A 61 -0.63 -0.32 -9.30
N GLY A 62 -0.33 -0.76 -8.07
CA GLY A 62 -1.32 -1.35 -7.17
C GLY A 62 -2.03 -2.58 -7.75
N ALA A 63 -1.36 -3.36 -8.59
CA ALA A 63 -1.99 -4.49 -9.26
C ALA A 63 -2.21 -5.66 -8.29
N PRO A 64 -3.38 -6.33 -8.29
CA PRO A 64 -3.58 -7.52 -7.48
C PRO A 64 -2.76 -8.71 -8.00
N PRO A 65 -2.49 -9.72 -7.16
CA PRO A 65 -1.77 -10.92 -7.58
C PRO A 65 -2.65 -11.77 -8.51
N VAL A 66 -2.06 -12.37 -9.54
CA VAL A 66 -2.82 -12.99 -10.66
C VAL A 66 -2.43 -14.45 -10.96
N SER A 67 -1.38 -14.97 -10.34
CA SER A 67 -0.82 -16.28 -10.70
C SER A 67 -0.40 -17.08 -9.48
N LEU A 68 -0.35 -18.40 -9.62
CA LEU A 68 0.16 -19.29 -8.56
C LEU A 68 1.68 -19.25 -8.44
N LEU A 69 2.37 -18.90 -9.52
CA LEU A 69 3.83 -18.79 -9.60
C LEU A 69 4.24 -17.37 -9.97
N PRO A 70 5.39 -16.87 -9.47
CA PRO A 70 5.85 -15.52 -9.79
C PRO A 70 5.98 -15.31 -11.30
N LEU A 71 5.27 -14.32 -11.83
CA LEU A 71 5.38 -13.94 -13.24
C LEU A 71 6.62 -13.08 -13.41
N GLN A 72 7.66 -13.65 -13.99
CA GLN A 72 8.93 -12.98 -14.24
C GLN A 72 9.32 -13.09 -15.71
N LYS A 73 10.20 -12.19 -16.14
CA LYS A 73 10.76 -12.26 -17.49
C LYS A 73 11.52 -13.58 -17.67
N PRO A 74 11.46 -14.20 -18.87
CA PRO A 74 12.29 -15.35 -19.18
C PRO A 74 13.79 -15.01 -19.02
N VAL A 75 14.50 -15.83 -18.23
CA VAL A 75 15.96 -15.75 -18.05
C VAL A 75 16.63 -17.03 -18.59
N GLY A 76 17.92 -16.96 -18.89
CA GLY A 76 18.73 -18.09 -19.34
C GLY A 76 19.37 -17.90 -20.73
N PRO A 77 20.14 -18.90 -21.21
CA PRO A 77 20.80 -18.86 -22.52
C PRO A 77 19.80 -18.60 -23.66
N GLY A 78 20.12 -17.70 -24.58
CA GLY A 78 19.25 -17.34 -25.72
C GLY A 78 18.13 -16.35 -25.40
N ARG A 79 18.03 -15.87 -24.16
CA ARG A 79 16.98 -14.93 -23.70
C ARG A 79 17.50 -13.52 -23.41
N ASP A 80 18.72 -13.21 -23.86
CA ASP A 80 19.37 -11.90 -23.68
C ASP A 80 18.54 -10.74 -24.23
N ARG A 81 17.70 -11.01 -25.23
CA ARG A 81 16.78 -10.02 -25.81
C ARG A 81 15.86 -9.37 -24.77
N PHE A 82 15.50 -10.08 -23.71
CA PHE A 82 14.58 -9.58 -22.67
C PHE A 82 15.30 -8.86 -21.52
N GLN A 83 16.64 -8.81 -21.50
CA GLN A 83 17.39 -8.19 -20.40
C GLN A 83 17.06 -6.70 -20.26
N LYS A 84 16.98 -5.98 -21.38
CA LYS A 84 16.70 -4.53 -21.41
C LYS A 84 15.21 -4.18 -21.29
N TRP A 85 14.35 -5.19 -21.14
CA TRP A 85 12.91 -5.02 -21.02
C TRP A 85 12.59 -4.85 -19.55
N LEU A 86 11.72 -3.89 -19.23
CA LEU A 86 11.37 -3.58 -17.84
C LEU A 86 10.07 -4.28 -17.50
N PHE A 87 10.03 -4.88 -16.32
CA PHE A 87 8.80 -5.43 -15.76
C PHE A 87 8.75 -5.06 -14.29
N PHE A 88 8.05 -3.98 -13.99
CA PHE A 88 7.96 -3.38 -12.66
C PHE A 88 6.51 -3.29 -12.20
N SER A 89 6.29 -3.56 -10.93
CA SER A 89 5.01 -3.37 -10.27
C SER A 89 5.21 -2.51 -9.03
N PHE A 90 4.68 -1.31 -9.06
CA PHE A 90 4.74 -0.35 -7.96
C PHE A 90 3.61 -0.61 -6.98
N VAL A 91 3.96 -0.59 -5.69
CA VAL A 91 3.05 -0.84 -4.57
C VAL A 91 3.24 0.27 -3.55
N ASN A 92 2.18 1.00 -3.21
CA ASN A 92 2.23 1.92 -2.08
C ASN A 92 2.20 1.15 -0.77
N GLU A 93 3.01 1.56 0.19
CA GLU A 93 2.86 1.10 1.57
C GLU A 93 1.44 1.38 2.08
N GLY A 94 0.80 0.37 2.67
CA GLY A 94 -0.59 0.43 3.14
C GLY A 94 -1.66 0.07 2.10
N ASP A 95 -1.31 -0.03 0.80
CA ASP A 95 -2.24 -0.39 -0.27
C ASP A 95 -2.71 -1.85 -0.13
N PRO A 96 -4.02 -2.12 0.05
CA PRO A 96 -4.52 -3.48 0.20
C PRO A 96 -4.62 -4.26 -1.12
N VAL A 97 -4.63 -3.60 -2.28
CA VAL A 97 -4.91 -4.26 -3.57
C VAL A 97 -3.81 -5.23 -4.01
N PRO A 98 -2.51 -4.93 -3.83
CA PRO A 98 -1.41 -5.88 -4.08
C PRO A 98 -1.50 -7.19 -3.30
N ARG A 99 -2.35 -7.27 -2.27
CA ARG A 99 -2.65 -8.49 -1.52
C ARG A 99 -4.10 -8.97 -1.67
N ALA A 100 -4.89 -8.41 -2.58
CA ALA A 100 -6.32 -8.66 -2.70
C ALA A 100 -6.68 -10.04 -3.29
N ASP A 101 -6.31 -11.12 -2.62
CA ASP A 101 -6.91 -12.43 -2.82
C ASP A 101 -8.28 -12.52 -2.13
N LYS A 102 -9.08 -13.52 -2.52
CA LYS A 102 -10.46 -13.67 -2.05
C LYS A 102 -10.56 -13.79 -0.52
N ALA A 103 -9.63 -14.50 0.12
CA ALA A 103 -9.66 -14.71 1.56
C ALA A 103 -9.24 -13.43 2.29
N TYR A 104 -8.20 -12.76 1.78
CA TYR A 104 -7.70 -11.50 2.29
C TYR A 104 -8.76 -10.40 2.26
N VAL A 105 -9.37 -10.16 1.08
CA VAL A 105 -10.41 -9.13 0.92
C VAL A 105 -11.59 -9.39 1.86
N ARG A 106 -12.02 -10.64 2.00
CA ARG A 106 -13.08 -11.01 2.94
C ARG A 106 -12.69 -10.65 4.38
N SER A 107 -11.48 -11.04 4.81
CA SER A 107 -11.02 -10.74 6.16
C SER A 107 -10.86 -9.25 6.44
N LEU A 108 -10.49 -8.45 5.43
CA LEU A 108 -10.37 -7.00 5.51
C LEU A 108 -11.74 -6.32 5.59
N VAL A 109 -12.74 -6.81 4.85
CA VAL A 109 -14.13 -6.36 5.00
C VAL A 109 -14.66 -6.70 6.39
N ASP A 110 -14.46 -7.94 6.85
CA ASP A 110 -14.87 -8.38 8.19
C ASP A 110 -14.23 -7.50 9.29
N LEU A 111 -12.97 -7.11 9.11
CA LEU A 111 -12.28 -6.19 10.00
C LEU A 111 -12.91 -4.79 10.02
N TYR A 112 -13.21 -4.21 8.85
CA TYR A 112 -13.79 -2.85 8.79
C TYR A 112 -15.20 -2.76 9.37
N ILE A 113 -15.97 -3.85 9.32
CA ILE A 113 -17.32 -3.89 9.89
C ILE A 113 -17.32 -4.33 11.37
N SER A 114 -16.19 -4.80 11.89
CA SER A 114 -16.07 -5.24 13.28
C SER A 114 -16.15 -4.05 14.24
N PRO A 115 -16.85 -4.19 15.38
CA PRO A 115 -16.88 -3.15 16.39
C PRO A 115 -15.48 -2.94 16.97
N ALA A 116 -15.18 -1.69 17.37
CA ALA A 116 -13.92 -1.39 18.03
C ALA A 116 -13.77 -2.25 19.30
N PRO A 117 -12.58 -2.80 19.56
CA PRO A 117 -12.29 -3.55 20.77
C PRO A 117 -12.67 -2.73 22.02
N PRO A 118 -13.30 -3.34 23.04
CA PRO A 118 -13.62 -2.64 24.28
C PRO A 118 -12.32 -2.16 24.94
N LEU A 119 -12.30 -0.89 25.33
CA LEU A 119 -11.21 -0.33 26.13
C LEU A 119 -11.15 -1.04 27.49
N PRO A 120 -9.96 -1.24 28.09
CA PRO A 120 -9.85 -1.83 29.41
C PRO A 120 -10.65 -0.99 30.40
N ARG A 121 -11.54 -1.63 31.15
CA ARG A 121 -12.24 -0.95 32.25
C ARG A 121 -11.22 -0.70 33.34
N SER A 122 -11.05 0.57 33.73
CA SER A 122 -10.29 0.89 34.94
C SER A 122 -10.94 0.21 36.15
N PRO A 123 -10.16 -0.33 37.11
CA PRO A 123 -10.72 -0.90 38.32
C PRO A 123 -11.22 0.23 39.22
N SER A 124 -12.46 0.68 39.01
CA SER A 124 -13.18 1.50 39.99
C SER A 124 -13.88 0.59 40.99
N ALA A 125 -13.61 0.86 42.25
CA ALA A 125 -13.87 0.03 43.41
C ALA A 125 -15.36 -0.15 43.79
N VAL A 126 -15.61 -1.30 44.46
CA VAL A 126 -16.69 -1.71 45.39
C VAL A 126 -18.13 -1.89 44.85
N PRO A 127 -18.81 -3.02 45.18
CA PRO A 127 -20.19 -3.30 44.76
C PRO A 127 -21.21 -2.77 45.78
N GLY A 128 -22.24 -2.08 45.29
CA GLY A 128 -23.38 -1.68 46.11
C GLY A 128 -24.53 -1.09 45.28
N GLU A 129 -25.68 -1.76 45.37
CA GLU A 129 -27.04 -1.32 45.09
C GLU A 129 -27.70 -1.64 43.73
N LYS A 130 -28.98 -2.00 43.86
CA LYS A 130 -29.79 -2.87 43.00
C LYS A 130 -30.50 -2.11 41.87
N GLU A 131 -30.68 -2.84 40.78
CA GLU A 131 -31.66 -2.80 39.68
C GLU A 131 -32.75 -1.71 39.66
N SER A 132 -32.99 -1.12 38.47
CA SER A 132 -34.29 -1.27 37.79
C SER A 132 -34.30 -0.76 36.33
N SER A 133 -34.97 -1.55 35.49
CA SER A 133 -35.70 -1.18 34.26
C SER A 133 -34.97 -0.87 32.94
N ALA A 134 -35.05 -1.88 32.06
CA ALA A 134 -35.31 -1.85 30.62
C ALA A 134 -35.28 -0.51 29.87
N THR A 135 -34.49 -0.46 28.78
CA THR A 135 -35.04 -0.47 27.41
C THR A 135 -33.90 -0.60 26.40
N ALA A 136 -33.99 -1.64 25.57
CA ALA A 136 -33.15 -1.82 24.40
C ALA A 136 -33.33 -0.64 23.45
N ARG A 137 -32.34 0.26 23.39
CA ARG A 137 -32.23 1.23 22.31
C ARG A 137 -31.31 0.63 21.24
N LYS A 138 -31.93 0.16 20.15
CA LYS A 138 -31.27 -0.04 18.86
C LYS A 138 -30.61 1.27 18.47
N SER A 139 -29.29 1.35 18.61
CA SER A 139 -28.51 2.43 18.00
C SER A 139 -28.29 2.10 16.54
N THR A 140 -29.14 2.64 15.68
CA THR A 140 -28.89 2.80 14.25
C THR A 140 -27.61 3.64 14.06
N SER A 141 -26.49 2.98 13.75
CA SER A 141 -25.21 3.63 13.51
C SER A 141 -25.05 4.04 12.03
N THR A 142 -25.97 4.85 11.51
CA THR A 142 -25.73 5.61 10.27
C THR A 142 -25.05 6.93 10.61
N SER A 143 -23.79 6.91 11.06
CA SER A 143 -22.97 8.14 11.12
C SER A 143 -21.45 7.92 11.17
N LEU A 144 -20.93 6.73 10.88
CA LEU A 144 -19.48 6.47 10.95
C LEU A 144 -18.70 6.96 9.73
N GLN A 145 -19.36 7.27 8.61
CA GLN A 145 -18.70 7.82 7.42
C GLN A 145 -18.24 9.28 7.59
N GLN A 146 -18.80 10.03 8.54
CA GLN A 146 -18.39 11.43 8.80
C GLN A 146 -17.30 11.57 9.87
N ARG A 147 -16.94 10.49 10.59
CA ARG A 147 -15.98 10.57 11.71
C ARG A 147 -14.53 10.24 11.35
N LEU A 148 -14.26 9.68 10.17
CA LEU A 148 -12.86 9.51 9.70
C LEU A 148 -12.19 10.83 9.28
N TYR A 149 -12.95 11.92 9.08
CA TYR A 149 -12.40 13.23 8.72
C TYR A 149 -11.95 14.09 9.91
N ARG A 150 -12.08 13.62 11.17
CA ARG A 150 -11.85 14.46 12.37
C ARG A 150 -11.00 13.83 13.49
N LEU A 151 -10.25 12.76 13.23
CA LEU A 151 -9.21 12.30 14.15
C LEU A 151 -7.83 12.76 13.68
N GLY A 152 -7.63 14.07 13.72
CA GLY A 152 -6.31 14.72 13.81
C GLY A 152 -6.28 15.48 15.14
N GLY A 153 -5.36 15.10 16.02
CA GLY A 153 -5.39 15.43 17.45
C GLY A 153 -5.54 16.91 17.80
N ARG A 154 -6.45 17.18 18.74
CA ARG A 154 -6.41 18.39 19.58
C ARG A 154 -5.92 17.97 20.96
N LYS A 155 -4.68 18.35 21.29
CA LYS A 155 -4.17 18.38 22.66
C LYS A 155 -4.71 19.67 23.32
N PRO A 156 -5.19 19.64 24.58
CA PRO A 156 -5.66 20.85 25.24
C PRO A 156 -4.47 21.72 25.63
N THR A 157 -4.54 22.99 25.24
CA THR A 157 -3.75 24.10 25.78
C THR A 157 -4.21 24.38 27.21
N SER A 158 -3.29 24.35 28.18
CA SER A 158 -3.45 25.03 29.47
C SER A 158 -2.17 25.77 29.75
N ASP A 159 -2.26 27.09 29.65
CA ASP A 159 -1.19 28.02 29.97
C ASP A 159 -0.81 27.93 31.45
N ASN A 160 0.49 28.15 31.66
CA ASN A 160 1.14 28.27 32.94
C ASN A 160 0.63 29.50 33.71
N ASN A 161 0.36 29.34 35.01
CA ASN A 161 0.70 30.40 35.94
C ASN A 161 1.36 29.85 37.21
N SER A 162 2.54 30.38 37.47
CA SER A 162 3.45 30.11 38.57
C SER A 162 2.82 30.34 39.94
N LYS A 163 3.09 29.47 40.91
CA LYS A 163 3.56 29.84 42.26
C LYS A 163 4.01 28.65 43.10
N SER A 164 5.11 28.90 43.80
CA SER A 164 5.88 28.09 44.75
C SER A 164 5.09 27.44 45.89
N ASN A 165 5.49 26.22 46.30
CA ASN A 165 6.10 25.99 47.62
C ASN A 165 6.46 24.50 47.90
N LYS A 166 7.72 24.32 48.31
CA LYS A 166 8.28 23.46 49.38
C LYS A 166 7.70 22.07 49.71
N SER A 167 8.62 21.10 49.63
CA SER A 167 8.86 19.94 50.53
C SER A 167 7.75 18.90 50.73
N ASN A 168 7.99 17.64 50.34
CA ASN A 168 8.62 16.65 51.23
C ASN A 168 8.77 15.27 50.57
N ASN A 169 9.83 14.60 50.98
CA ASN A 169 10.23 13.23 50.71
C ASN A 169 9.15 12.22 51.12
N ARG A 170 8.83 11.25 50.26
CA ARG A 170 8.33 9.91 50.62
C ARG A 170 8.37 8.99 49.40
N LYS A 171 9.28 8.00 49.45
CA LYS A 171 9.21 6.77 48.65
C LYS A 171 7.86 6.09 48.89
N SER A 172 7.18 5.72 47.81
CA SER A 172 6.15 4.68 47.83
C SER A 172 6.39 3.79 46.63
N ASP A 173 6.93 2.60 46.91
CA ASP A 173 6.87 1.43 46.03
C ASP A 173 5.40 1.14 45.74
N LEU A 174 4.97 1.38 44.51
CA LEU A 174 3.72 0.89 43.96
C LEU A 174 4.05 0.27 42.61
N ASP A 175 4.16 -1.05 42.65
CA ASP A 175 4.23 -1.96 41.53
C ASP A 175 2.97 -1.75 40.67
N GLU A 176 3.08 -0.93 39.61
CA GLU A 176 2.04 -0.77 38.60
C GLU A 176 1.95 -2.08 37.79
N THR A 177 1.17 -3.03 38.29
CA THR A 177 0.64 -4.12 37.48
C THR A 177 -0.35 -3.53 36.48
N HIS A 178 0.18 -2.96 35.39
CA HIS A 178 -0.60 -2.66 34.20
C HIS A 178 -1.05 -4.00 33.60
N ASP A 179 -2.33 -4.34 33.76
CA ASP A 179 -2.95 -5.40 32.96
C ASP A 179 -2.69 -5.08 31.47
N PRO A 180 -1.99 -5.94 30.72
CA PRO A 180 -1.69 -5.67 29.33
C PRO A 180 -3.01 -5.58 28.55
N MET A 181 -3.17 -4.49 27.78
CA MET A 181 -4.31 -4.37 26.86
C MET A 181 -4.47 -5.66 26.06
N PRO A 182 -5.70 -6.16 25.86
CA PRO A 182 -5.93 -7.29 25.00
C PRO A 182 -5.36 -6.96 23.61
N THR A 183 -4.32 -7.69 23.22
CA THR A 183 -3.66 -7.48 21.93
C THR A 183 -4.62 -7.94 20.85
N VAL A 184 -5.09 -7.01 20.03
CA VAL A 184 -5.98 -7.32 18.91
C VAL A 184 -5.11 -7.81 17.77
N VAL A 185 -5.07 -9.13 17.61
CA VAL A 185 -4.29 -9.78 16.55
C VAL A 185 -5.21 -10.06 15.36
N TRP A 186 -5.02 -9.34 14.25
CA TRP A 186 -5.63 -9.73 12.98
C TRP A 186 -4.86 -10.91 12.40
N LYS A 187 -5.52 -12.08 12.33
CA LYS A 187 -4.98 -13.26 11.66
C LYS A 187 -5.14 -13.10 10.14
N THR A 188 -4.12 -12.54 9.50
CA THR A 188 -4.10 -12.35 8.05
C THR A 188 -4.14 -13.70 7.32
N PRO A 189 -5.05 -13.89 6.36
CA PRO A 189 -5.08 -15.10 5.54
C PRO A 189 -3.79 -15.29 4.73
N PRO A 190 -3.34 -16.54 4.50
CA PRO A 190 -2.17 -16.81 3.68
C PRO A 190 -2.39 -16.39 2.23
N SER A 191 -1.37 -15.83 1.58
CA SER A 191 -1.40 -15.54 0.14
C SER A 191 -1.19 -16.83 -0.65
N SER A 192 -2.11 -17.15 -1.55
CA SER A 192 -1.95 -18.26 -2.51
C SER A 192 -1.50 -17.80 -3.89
N LEU A 193 -1.53 -16.49 -4.16
CA LEU A 193 -1.19 -15.89 -5.43
C LEU A 193 0.05 -15.00 -5.30
N CYS A 194 0.80 -14.90 -6.39
CA CYS A 194 1.99 -14.08 -6.54
C CYS A 194 1.67 -12.82 -7.34
N ALA A 195 2.31 -11.73 -6.96
CA ALA A 195 2.35 -10.52 -7.76
C ALA A 195 3.31 -10.69 -8.96
N ALA A 196 3.12 -9.86 -9.97
CA ALA A 196 3.84 -9.97 -11.24
C ALA A 196 4.96 -8.92 -11.35
N GLY A 197 6.08 -9.29 -11.98
CA GLY A 197 7.22 -8.40 -12.20
C GLY A 197 8.07 -8.16 -10.96
N ASN A 198 9.03 -7.25 -11.06
CA ASN A 198 9.84 -6.84 -9.90
C ASN A 198 9.05 -5.81 -9.10
N LEU A 199 8.86 -6.09 -7.81
CA LEU A 199 8.02 -5.29 -6.93
C LEU A 199 8.81 -4.12 -6.37
N ILE A 200 8.21 -2.93 -6.44
CA ILE A 200 8.79 -1.69 -5.92
C ILE A 200 7.83 -1.10 -4.91
N LEU A 201 8.20 -1.15 -3.62
CA LEU A 201 7.46 -0.51 -2.55
C LEU A 201 7.76 0.98 -2.51
N LEU A 202 6.71 1.79 -2.57
CA LEU A 202 6.76 3.22 -2.38
C LEU A 202 6.35 3.54 -0.94
N ARG A 203 7.25 4.18 -0.20
CA ARG A 203 6.99 4.73 1.13
C ARG A 203 6.94 6.24 1.05
N GLY A 204 6.09 6.84 1.87
CA GLY A 204 6.00 8.30 2.01
C GLY A 204 6.46 8.74 3.39
N GLY A 205 6.88 10.00 3.50
CA GLY A 205 7.20 10.61 4.79
C GLY A 205 5.98 10.68 5.72
N ASP A 206 6.24 10.52 7.01
CA ASP A 206 5.24 10.60 8.07
C ASP A 206 4.49 11.94 8.03
N ARG A 207 3.15 11.91 8.06
CA ARG A 207 2.29 13.12 8.03
C ARG A 207 2.61 14.08 9.18
N GLU A 208 3.13 13.56 10.29
CA GLU A 208 3.53 14.38 11.44
C GLU A 208 4.85 15.13 11.20
N LYS A 209 5.79 14.53 10.43
CA LYS A 209 7.04 15.18 10.02
C LYS A 209 6.85 16.19 8.89
N GLN A 210 5.79 16.06 8.08
CA GLN A 210 5.42 17.03 7.05
C GLN A 210 5.08 18.43 7.60
N ARG A 211 4.64 18.55 8.86
CA ARG A 211 4.38 19.88 9.48
C ARG A 211 5.64 20.72 9.65
N ASN A 212 6.81 20.10 9.77
CA ASN A 212 8.09 20.80 9.94
C ASN A 212 8.87 20.96 8.62
N HIS A 213 8.61 20.10 7.63
CA HIS A 213 9.19 20.18 6.28
C HIS A 213 8.24 20.83 5.27
N MET A 214 7.59 21.93 5.64
CA MET A 214 6.70 22.67 4.73
C MET A 214 7.45 23.45 3.63
N LEU A 215 8.80 23.35 3.60
CA LEU A 215 9.69 24.00 2.65
C LEU A 215 10.37 23.03 1.67
N ASP A 216 10.19 21.71 1.85
CA ASP A 216 10.91 20.66 1.12
C ASP A 216 9.86 19.67 0.57
N GLY A 217 9.66 19.67 -0.74
CA GLY A 217 8.48 19.13 -1.42
C GLY A 217 8.22 17.64 -1.19
N GLY A 218 7.58 17.29 -0.08
CA GLY A 218 7.24 15.90 0.24
C GLY A 218 8.47 15.00 0.42
N HIS A 219 8.24 13.75 0.84
CA HIS A 219 9.30 12.74 0.94
C HIS A 219 8.74 11.42 0.43
N ALA A 220 9.49 10.77 -0.45
CA ALA A 220 9.17 9.45 -0.99
C ALA A 220 10.45 8.61 -1.10
N GLU A 221 10.32 7.32 -0.76
CA GLU A 221 11.39 6.33 -0.89
C GLU A 221 10.87 5.12 -1.68
N ALA A 222 11.77 4.47 -2.41
CA ALA A 222 11.47 3.26 -3.18
C ALA A 222 12.37 2.10 -2.76
N PHE A 223 11.77 0.95 -2.49
CA PHE A 223 12.47 -0.28 -2.10
C PHE A 223 12.10 -1.43 -3.03
N LEU A 224 13.09 -2.23 -3.42
CA LEU A 224 12.83 -3.47 -4.14
C LEU A 224 12.32 -4.53 -3.14
N LEU A 225 11.23 -5.19 -3.50
CA LEU A 225 10.64 -6.28 -2.71
C LEU A 225 10.67 -7.60 -3.47
N LYS A 226 10.69 -8.70 -2.71
CA LYS A 226 10.33 -10.03 -3.18
C LYS A 226 8.84 -10.26 -2.96
N ASP A 227 8.28 -11.21 -3.70
CA ASP A 227 6.88 -11.63 -3.52
C ASP A 227 6.61 -12.11 -2.09
N ASP A 228 7.54 -12.87 -1.52
CA ASP A 228 7.44 -13.38 -0.15
C ASP A 228 7.35 -12.26 0.89
N ASP A 229 8.00 -11.11 0.66
CA ASP A 229 7.95 -9.96 1.58
C ASP A 229 6.52 -9.38 1.67
N LEU A 230 5.71 -9.51 0.61
CA LEU A 230 4.30 -9.07 0.62
C LEU A 230 3.38 -10.06 1.33
N ARG A 231 3.80 -11.33 1.51
CA ARG A 231 2.95 -12.43 2.01
C ARG A 231 2.61 -12.33 3.49
N ASP A 232 3.43 -11.65 4.27
CA ASP A 232 3.20 -11.50 5.70
C ASP A 232 2.79 -10.07 6.10
N VAL A 233 2.65 -9.17 5.12
CA VAL A 233 2.32 -7.77 5.37
C VAL A 233 0.81 -7.58 5.49
N VAL A 234 0.45 -6.77 6.48
CA VAL A 234 -0.92 -6.32 6.74
C VAL A 234 -1.13 -4.97 6.09
N PHE A 235 -2.04 -4.91 5.11
CA PHE A 235 -2.43 -3.66 4.44
C PHE A 235 -3.87 -3.30 4.82
N GLY A 236 -4.17 -2.02 4.93
CA GLY A 236 -5.44 -1.64 5.55
C GLY A 236 -5.90 -0.21 5.30
N ASP A 237 -5.34 0.49 4.32
CA ASP A 237 -5.84 1.82 3.97
C ASP A 237 -6.12 1.90 2.46
N PRO A 238 -7.39 1.83 2.03
CA PRO A 238 -7.78 1.95 0.63
C PRO A 238 -7.38 3.29 0.01
N MET A 239 -7.10 4.32 0.80
CA MET A 239 -6.59 5.61 0.29
C MET A 239 -5.16 5.49 -0.24
N MET A 240 -4.41 4.48 0.19
CA MET A 240 -3.07 4.22 -0.33
C MET A 240 -3.09 3.64 -1.75
N HIS A 241 -4.25 3.18 -2.22
CA HIS A 241 -4.44 2.64 -3.56
C HIS A 241 -4.66 3.71 -4.63
N VAL A 242 -4.95 4.95 -4.23
CA VAL A 242 -5.35 6.04 -5.14
C VAL A 242 -4.19 6.41 -6.07
N MET A 243 -4.46 6.57 -7.38
CA MET A 243 -3.42 6.76 -8.40
C MET A 243 -2.68 8.09 -8.21
N GLU A 244 -3.36 9.13 -7.74
CA GLU A 244 -2.79 10.43 -7.42
C GLU A 244 -1.64 10.31 -6.39
N LEU A 245 -1.73 9.37 -5.44
CA LEU A 245 -0.66 9.12 -4.47
C LEU A 245 0.53 8.40 -5.11
N TYR A 246 0.27 7.44 -6.01
CA TYR A 246 1.32 6.79 -6.80
C TYR A 246 2.09 7.82 -7.64
N GLU A 247 1.35 8.67 -8.36
CA GLU A 247 1.90 9.74 -9.19
C GLU A 247 2.78 10.69 -8.35
N GLN A 248 2.25 11.22 -7.25
CA GLN A 248 2.98 12.14 -6.38
C GLN A 248 4.30 11.54 -5.87
N ARG A 249 4.28 10.29 -5.40
CA ARG A 249 5.49 9.63 -4.87
C ARG A 249 6.52 9.38 -5.97
N ILE A 250 6.07 9.00 -7.16
CA ILE A 250 6.95 8.78 -8.32
C ILE A 250 7.54 10.11 -8.81
N GLU A 251 6.77 11.19 -8.81
CA GLU A 251 7.24 12.52 -9.21
C GLU A 251 8.34 13.04 -8.29
N ILE A 252 8.20 12.86 -6.97
CA ILE A 252 9.25 13.19 -5.98
C ILE A 252 10.52 12.39 -6.30
N LEU A 253 10.41 11.06 -6.40
CA LEU A 253 11.54 10.19 -6.70
C LEU A 253 12.23 10.53 -8.04
N ALA A 254 11.44 10.85 -9.07
CA ALA A 254 11.96 11.22 -10.37
C ALA A 254 12.68 12.57 -10.33
N THR A 255 12.12 13.54 -9.61
CA THR A 255 12.71 14.86 -9.40
C THR A 255 14.03 14.73 -8.66
N ASP A 256 14.05 14.01 -7.53
CA ASP A 256 15.24 13.78 -6.72
C ASP A 256 16.34 13.06 -7.50
N ALA A 257 15.98 12.05 -8.31
CA ALA A 257 16.95 11.34 -9.15
C ALA A 257 17.61 12.24 -10.20
N VAL A 258 16.90 13.27 -10.67
CA VAL A 258 17.42 14.24 -11.64
C VAL A 258 18.23 15.34 -10.94
N THR A 259 17.73 15.90 -9.83
CA THR A 259 18.38 17.00 -9.08
C THR A 259 19.61 16.56 -8.30
N ALA A 260 19.61 15.35 -7.73
CA ALA A 260 20.80 14.79 -7.06
C ALA A 260 22.00 14.67 -8.01
N ARG A 261 21.75 14.43 -9.31
CA ARG A 261 22.80 14.41 -10.34
C ARG A 261 23.39 15.79 -10.63
N PHE A 262 22.68 16.87 -10.30
CA PHE A 262 23.18 18.24 -10.45
C PHE A 262 23.89 18.78 -9.20
N SER A 263 23.73 18.12 -8.06
CA SER A 263 24.40 18.50 -6.79
C SER A 263 25.78 17.84 -6.60
N LEU A 264 26.18 16.94 -7.50
CA LEU A 264 27.52 16.35 -7.58
C LEU A 264 28.34 17.08 -8.65
N ARG A 265 28.78 18.32 -8.38
CA ARG A 265 29.83 19.01 -9.13
C ARG A 265 30.69 19.87 -8.22
#